data_AF-A0A3N2QHQ9-F1
#
_entry.id   AF-A0A3N2QHQ9-F1
#
_cell.length_a   1.000
_cell.length_b   1.000
_cell.length_c   1.000
_cell.angle_alpha   90.00
_cell.angle_beta   90.00
_cell.angle_gamma   90.00
#
_symmetry.space_group_name_H-M   'P 1'
#
loop_
_entity.id
_entity.type
_entity.pdbx_description
1 polymer ?
#
loop_
_entity_poly.entity_id
_entity_poly.type
_entity_poly.pdbx_seq_one_letter_code
_entity_poly.pdbx_strand_id
1 'polypeptide(L)'
;MQEKAKSPKRLKKYLSIKAEEASKLQRKLIKLLVKWQTGELTEAGVRDSAETLEERYYSGDYPESDLRSILVEALFGLANLEIQLFVKEDIPEFLAFVSAHDGPEGAWKRWNDYSKSIDWPKRADKLKEDPFYGL
;
A
#
# COMPACT_ATOMS: atom_id res chain seq x y z
N MET A 1 13.13 -35.31 27.26
CA MET A 1 13.87 -35.18 26.00
C MET A 1 12.88 -34.65 24.97
N GLN A 2 12.94 -33.37 24.61
CA GLN A 2 11.97 -32.77 23.69
C GLN A 2 12.39 -33.05 22.24
N GLU A 3 11.51 -33.72 21.49
CA GLU A 3 11.61 -33.89 20.04
C GLU A 3 11.51 -32.51 19.36
N LYS A 4 12.60 -32.10 18.71
CA LYS A 4 12.60 -30.94 17.83
C LYS A 4 11.84 -31.30 16.55
N ALA A 5 10.64 -30.74 16.40
CA ALA A 5 9.94 -30.74 15.14
C ALA A 5 10.81 -30.03 14.08
N LYS A 6 11.24 -30.79 13.07
CA LYS A 6 11.86 -30.26 11.86
C LYS A 6 10.79 -29.54 11.07
N SER A 7 10.77 -28.20 11.11
CA SER A 7 9.94 -27.42 10.20
C SER A 7 10.69 -27.22 8.87
N PRO A 8 10.04 -27.42 7.71
CA PRO A 8 10.74 -27.70 6.46
C PRO A 8 11.29 -26.44 5.80
N LYS A 9 12.46 -26.63 5.19
CA LYS A 9 13.04 -25.78 4.13
C LYS A 9 11.98 -25.35 3.11
N ARG A 10 11.38 -24.17 3.28
CA ARG A 10 10.81 -23.41 2.16
C ARG A 10 11.84 -22.37 1.75
N LEU A 11 12.66 -22.77 0.78
CA LEU A 11 13.32 -21.89 -0.16
C LEU A 11 12.30 -20.88 -0.70
N LYS A 12 12.51 -19.59 -0.47
CA LYS A 12 12.43 -18.57 -1.51
C LYS A 12 13.41 -17.46 -1.13
N LYS A 13 14.40 -17.30 -2.00
CA LYS A 13 15.34 -16.20 -2.05
C LYS A 13 14.52 -14.92 -2.19
N TYR A 14 14.28 -14.21 -1.09
CA TYR A 14 13.64 -12.88 -1.09
C TYR A 14 14.62 -11.93 -1.78
N LEU A 15 14.47 -11.82 -3.10
CA LEU A 15 15.19 -10.84 -3.91
C LEU A 15 14.60 -9.48 -3.55
N SER A 16 15.32 -8.75 -2.70
CA SER A 16 15.02 -7.34 -2.44
C SER A 16 14.79 -6.62 -3.76
N ILE A 17 13.70 -5.86 -3.91
CA ILE A 17 13.51 -5.04 -5.11
C ILE A 17 14.74 -4.14 -5.27
N LYS A 18 15.34 -4.21 -6.46
CA LYS A 18 16.47 -3.35 -6.85
C LYS A 18 15.97 -1.90 -6.91
N ALA A 19 16.84 -0.92 -6.69
CA ALA A 19 16.49 0.51 -6.74
C ALA A 19 15.77 0.92 -8.05
N GLU A 20 16.15 0.31 -9.17
CA GLU A 20 15.48 0.50 -10.46
C GLU A 20 14.04 -0.01 -10.48
N GLU A 21 13.77 -1.16 -9.84
CA GLU A 21 12.43 -1.72 -9.72
C GLU A 21 11.57 -0.93 -8.73
N ALA A 22 12.16 -0.42 -7.64
CA ALA A 22 11.49 0.51 -6.73
C ALA A 22 11.05 1.79 -7.46
N SER A 23 11.93 2.37 -8.29
CA SER A 23 11.58 3.55 -9.10
C SER A 23 10.48 3.26 -10.13
N LYS A 24 10.46 2.06 -10.72
CA LYS A 24 9.38 1.62 -11.62
C LYS A 24 8.06 1.45 -10.86
N LEU A 25 8.09 0.85 -9.67
CA LEU A 25 6.92 0.69 -8.81
C LEU A 25 6.35 2.05 -8.40
N GLN A 26 7.19 2.99 -7.95
CA GLN A 26 6.77 4.34 -7.60
C GLN A 26 6.02 5.02 -8.74
N ARG A 27 6.55 4.99 -9.98
CA ARG A 27 5.86 5.55 -11.15
C ARG A 27 4.53 4.85 -11.46
N LYS A 28 4.46 3.53 -11.24
CA LYS A 28 3.22 2.75 -11.43
C LYS A 28 2.16 3.12 -10.40
N LEU A 29 2.55 3.28 -9.13
CA LEU A 29 1.67 3.74 -8.06
C LEU A 29 1.15 5.16 -8.32
N ILE A 30 2.03 6.10 -8.68
CA ILE A 30 1.61 7.46 -9.04
C ILE A 30 0.61 7.43 -10.20
N LYS A 31 0.89 6.66 -11.25
CA LYS A 31 -0.04 6.51 -12.38
C LYS A 31 -1.38 5.91 -11.96
N LEU A 32 -1.36 4.91 -11.08
CA LEU A 32 -2.58 4.27 -10.55
C LEU A 32 -3.43 5.28 -9.77
N LEU A 33 -2.80 6.03 -8.86
CA LEU A 33 -3.44 7.08 -8.06
C LEU A 33 -4.03 8.19 -8.93
N VAL A 34 -3.29 8.66 -9.95
CA VAL A 34 -3.79 9.69 -10.88
C VAL A 34 -5.01 9.17 -11.66
N LYS A 35 -4.99 7.93 -12.14
CA LYS A 35 -6.13 7.32 -12.83
C LYS A 35 -7.36 7.19 -11.93
N TRP A 36 -7.15 6.86 -10.66
CA TRP A 36 -8.24 6.81 -9.70
C TRP A 36 -8.82 8.22 -9.44
N GLN A 37 -7.94 9.21 -9.28
CA GLN A 37 -8.31 10.61 -9.06
C GLN A 37 -9.15 11.18 -10.20
N THR A 38 -8.80 10.86 -11.45
CA THR A 38 -9.52 11.34 -12.64
C THR A 38 -10.77 10.52 -12.97
N GLY A 39 -11.03 9.44 -12.23
CA GLY A 39 -12.14 8.52 -12.50
C GLY A 39 -11.93 7.59 -13.69
N GLU A 40 -10.70 7.50 -14.23
CA GLU A 40 -10.35 6.50 -15.26
C GLU A 40 -10.38 5.07 -14.66
N LEU A 41 -10.13 4.94 -13.36
CA LEU A 41 -10.30 3.70 -12.62
C LEU A 41 -11.32 3.86 -11.49
N THR A 42 -12.14 2.83 -11.33
CA THR A 42 -12.97 2.61 -10.14
C THR A 42 -12.12 2.02 -9.01
N GLU A 43 -12.67 1.99 -7.81
CA GLU A 43 -12.08 1.43 -6.61
C GLU A 43 -11.67 -0.04 -6.82
N ALA A 44 -12.55 -0.85 -7.43
CA ALA A 44 -12.24 -2.23 -7.82
C ALA A 44 -11.09 -2.30 -8.83
N GLY A 45 -11.07 -1.42 -9.83
CA GLY A 45 -9.97 -1.37 -10.81
C GLY A 45 -8.63 -0.97 -10.18
N VAL A 46 -8.66 -0.15 -9.13
CA VAL A 46 -7.47 0.21 -8.35
C VAL A 46 -6.97 -0.98 -7.54
N ARG A 47 -7.87 -1.63 -6.79
CA ARG A 47 -7.55 -2.83 -6.00
C ARG A 47 -6.93 -3.92 -6.87
N ASP A 48 -7.58 -4.32 -7.95
CA ASP A 48 -7.10 -5.40 -8.83
C ASP A 48 -5.72 -5.05 -9.45
N SER A 49 -5.53 -3.78 -9.81
CA SER A 49 -4.24 -3.29 -10.32
C SER A 49 -3.16 -3.30 -9.25
N ALA A 50 -3.50 -2.95 -8.01
CA ALA A 50 -2.61 -2.96 -6.87
C ALA A 50 -2.23 -4.40 -6.49
N GLU A 51 -3.17 -5.34 -6.41
CA GLU A 51 -2.88 -6.77 -6.18
C GLU A 51 -1.90 -7.32 -7.22
N THR A 52 -2.13 -7.02 -8.51
CA THR A 52 -1.22 -7.42 -9.59
C THR A 52 0.20 -6.85 -9.41
N LEU A 53 0.31 -5.62 -8.92
CA LEU A 53 1.59 -5.00 -8.61
C LEU A 53 2.21 -5.61 -7.35
N GLU A 54 1.42 -5.94 -6.35
CA GLU A 54 1.86 -6.60 -5.11
C GLU A 54 2.47 -7.96 -5.41
N GLU A 55 1.79 -8.82 -6.15
CA GLU A 55 2.30 -10.13 -6.55
C GLU A 55 3.66 -10.06 -7.26
N ARG A 56 3.89 -8.96 -8.00
CA ARG A 56 5.10 -8.74 -8.78
C ARG A 56 6.25 -8.12 -7.98
N TYR A 57 5.94 -7.17 -7.10
CA TYR A 57 6.93 -6.32 -6.44
C TYR A 57 7.11 -6.62 -4.96
N TYR A 58 6.13 -7.25 -4.31
CA TYR A 58 6.23 -7.65 -2.92
C TYR A 58 7.33 -8.69 -2.75
N SER A 59 8.31 -8.34 -1.93
CA SER A 59 9.54 -9.12 -1.73
C SER A 59 9.89 -9.29 -0.26
N GLY A 60 8.94 -9.00 0.64
CA GLY A 60 9.08 -9.10 2.08
C GLY A 60 9.00 -7.75 2.79
N ASP A 61 9.22 -7.80 4.10
CA ASP A 61 9.14 -6.63 4.98
C ASP A 61 10.41 -5.76 4.87
N TYR A 62 10.22 -4.45 4.85
CA TYR A 62 11.29 -3.46 4.85
C TYR A 62 11.17 -2.58 6.10
N PRO A 63 12.29 -2.17 6.73
CA PRO A 63 12.22 -1.22 7.84
C PRO A 63 11.71 0.14 7.35
N GLU A 64 11.05 0.90 8.22
CA GLU A 64 10.51 2.23 7.89
C GLU A 64 11.59 3.21 7.38
N SER A 65 12.86 3.01 7.71
CA SER A 65 14.00 3.81 7.20
C SER A 65 14.36 3.51 5.74
N ASP A 66 13.67 2.58 5.08
CA ASP A 66 13.89 2.19 3.69
C ASP A 66 12.78 2.74 2.80
N LEU A 67 13.11 3.44 1.71
CA LEU A 67 12.14 3.95 0.74
C LEU A 67 11.22 2.86 0.16
N ARG A 68 11.68 1.60 0.14
CA ARG A 68 10.87 0.47 -0.34
C ARG A 68 9.70 0.16 0.59
N SER A 69 9.85 0.43 1.89
CA SER A 69 8.76 0.24 2.87
C SER A 69 7.56 1.11 2.51
N ILE A 70 7.79 2.37 2.09
CA ILE A 70 6.76 3.30 1.66
C ILE A 70 5.97 2.76 0.47
N LEU A 71 6.69 2.26 -0.54
CA LEU A 71 6.05 1.77 -1.76
C LEU A 71 5.25 0.49 -1.49
N VAL A 72 5.76 -0.38 -0.63
CA VAL A 72 5.07 -1.60 -0.21
C VAL A 72 3.84 -1.26 0.63
N GLU A 73 3.94 -0.33 1.57
CA GLU A 73 2.81 0.11 2.39
C GLU A 73 1.71 0.75 1.55
N ALA A 74 2.06 1.68 0.66
CA ALA A 74 1.09 2.30 -0.24
C ALA A 74 0.41 1.25 -1.14
N LEU A 75 1.19 0.28 -1.62
CA LEU A 75 0.69 -0.81 -2.44
C LEU A 75 -0.27 -1.73 -1.67
N PHE A 76 0.10 -2.12 -0.44
CA PHE A 76 -0.73 -2.91 0.45
C PHE A 76 -2.05 -2.19 0.78
N GLY A 77 -1.98 -0.89 1.06
CA GLY A 77 -3.15 -0.05 1.31
C GLY A 77 -4.14 -0.03 0.13
N LEU A 78 -3.62 0.07 -1.10
CA LEU A 78 -4.43 0.06 -2.31
C LEU A 78 -4.92 -1.34 -2.69
N ALA A 79 -4.17 -2.40 -2.39
CA ALA A 79 -4.56 -3.78 -2.64
C ALA A 79 -5.65 -4.27 -1.68
N ASN A 80 -5.80 -3.63 -0.52
CA ASN A 80 -6.82 -3.94 0.49
C ASN A 80 -7.77 -2.74 0.68
N LEU A 81 -8.09 -2.03 -0.41
CA LEU A 81 -8.78 -0.74 -0.37
C LEU A 81 -10.12 -0.79 0.38
N GLU A 82 -10.85 -1.89 0.21
CA GLU A 82 -12.13 -2.16 0.87
C GLU A 82 -12.00 -2.35 2.39
N ILE A 83 -10.87 -2.87 2.87
CA ILE A 83 -10.60 -3.07 4.31
C ILE A 83 -10.00 -1.81 4.92
N GLN A 84 -9.12 -1.14 4.18
CA GLN A 84 -8.40 0.05 4.63
C GLN A 84 -9.27 1.31 4.57
N LEU A 85 -10.42 1.25 3.89
CA LEU A 85 -11.41 2.33 3.78
C LEU A 85 -10.81 3.62 3.21
N PHE A 86 -9.77 3.50 2.38
CA PHE A 86 -9.19 4.64 1.68
C PHE A 86 -10.07 5.03 0.51
N VAL A 87 -10.30 6.32 0.34
CA VAL A 87 -11.18 6.93 -0.67
C VAL A 87 -10.41 7.93 -1.54
N LYS A 88 -11.05 8.45 -2.60
CA LYS A 88 -10.40 9.39 -3.54
C LYS A 88 -9.87 10.66 -2.87
N GLU A 89 -10.50 11.10 -1.80
CA GLU A 89 -10.08 12.25 -1.00
C GLU A 89 -8.70 12.05 -0.36
N ASP A 90 -8.29 10.79 -0.19
CA ASP A 90 -7.03 10.41 0.48
C ASP A 90 -5.85 10.37 -0.51
N ILE A 91 -6.11 10.47 -1.82
CA ILE A 91 -5.10 10.39 -2.89
C ILE A 91 -3.95 11.41 -2.73
N PRO A 92 -4.18 12.69 -2.35
CA PRO A 92 -3.09 13.64 -2.13
C PRO A 92 -2.07 13.15 -1.10
N GLU A 93 -2.54 12.48 -0.04
CA GLU A 93 -1.68 11.95 1.02
C GLU A 93 -0.92 10.70 0.55
N PHE A 94 -1.56 9.83 -0.23
CA PHE A 94 -0.86 8.74 -0.90
C PHE A 94 0.23 9.25 -1.84
N LEU A 95 -0.06 10.27 -2.65
CA LEU A 95 0.92 10.87 -3.57
C LEU A 95 2.10 11.48 -2.79
N ALA A 96 1.83 12.19 -1.70
CA ALA A 96 2.86 12.75 -0.83
C ALA A 96 3.72 11.65 -0.19
N PHE A 97 3.09 10.56 0.26
CA PHE A 97 3.76 9.41 0.86
C PHE A 97 4.68 8.72 -0.13
N VAL A 98 4.16 8.28 -1.29
CA VAL A 98 4.97 7.58 -2.31
C VAL A 98 6.08 8.44 -2.92
N SER A 99 5.95 9.77 -2.88
CA SER A 99 6.97 10.69 -3.40
C SER A 99 8.15 10.87 -2.43
N ALA A 100 7.92 10.71 -1.13
CA ALA A 100 8.93 10.69 -0.07
C ALA A 100 10.00 11.80 -0.17
N HIS A 101 9.59 13.04 -0.48
CA HIS A 101 10.48 14.14 -0.82
C HIS A 101 11.51 14.50 0.28
N ASP A 102 11.19 14.21 1.53
CA ASP A 102 12.03 14.47 2.71
C ASP A 102 12.61 13.20 3.32
N GLY A 103 12.64 12.11 2.55
CA GLY A 103 13.13 10.82 3.00
C GLY A 103 12.05 9.97 3.68
N PRO A 104 12.38 8.71 3.99
CA PRO A 104 11.41 7.73 4.42
C PRO A 104 10.83 8.00 5.82
N GLU A 105 11.65 8.48 6.76
CA GLU A 105 11.18 8.79 8.12
C GLU A 105 10.15 9.93 8.11
N GLY A 106 10.39 10.97 7.30
CA GLY A 106 9.48 12.11 7.16
C GLY A 106 8.16 11.73 6.49
N ALA A 107 8.23 10.87 5.46
CA ALA A 107 7.07 10.32 4.78
C ALA A 107 6.21 9.47 5.73
N TRP A 108 6.81 8.54 6.48
CA TRP A 108 6.11 7.73 7.48
C TRP A 108 5.49 8.55 8.59
N LYS A 109 6.20 9.58 9.07
CA LYS A 109 5.64 10.48 10.08
C LYS A 109 4.36 11.16 9.57
N ARG A 110 4.38 11.75 8.37
CA ARG A 110 3.18 12.38 7.79
C ARG A 110 2.05 11.40 7.55
N TRP A 111 2.37 10.24 6.99
CA TRP A 111 1.40 9.17 6.74
C TRP A 111 0.71 8.73 8.03
N ASN A 112 1.49 8.52 9.09
CA ASN A 112 0.96 8.15 10.40
C ASN A 112 0.12 9.27 11.05
N ASP A 113 0.55 10.52 10.94
CA ASP A 113 -0.21 11.68 11.44
C ASP A 113 -1.54 11.81 10.69
N TYR A 114 -1.53 11.63 9.37
CA TYR A 114 -2.70 11.60 8.52
C TYR A 114 -3.66 10.46 8.89
N SER A 115 -3.17 9.23 8.96
CA SER A 115 -3.99 8.05 9.30
C SER A 115 -4.63 8.16 10.69
N LYS A 116 -3.97 8.82 11.65
CA LYS A 116 -4.53 9.11 12.98
C LYS A 116 -5.58 10.21 12.98
N SER A 117 -5.57 11.08 11.96
CA SER A 117 -6.55 12.16 11.83
C SER A 117 -7.91 11.69 11.32
N ILE A 118 -7.96 10.49 10.73
CA ILE A 118 -9.19 9.92 10.17
C ILE A 118 -10.04 9.31 11.28
N ASP A 119 -11.32 9.71 11.33
CA ASP A 119 -12.35 9.06 12.12
C ASP A 119 -12.82 7.79 11.40
N TRP A 120 -12.10 6.68 11.63
CA TRP A 120 -12.36 5.40 10.97
C TRP A 120 -13.77 4.84 11.22
N PRO A 121 -14.32 4.85 12.45
CA PRO A 121 -15.70 4.41 12.68
C PRO A 121 -16.70 5.21 11.84
N LYS A 122 -16.57 6.54 11.81
CA LYS A 122 -17.45 7.39 11.02
C LYS A 122 -17.28 7.16 9.52
N ARG A 123 -16.07 6.86 9.06
CA ARG A 123 -15.80 6.55 7.66
C ARG A 123 -16.43 5.22 7.25
N ALA A 124 -16.27 4.17 8.08
CA ALA A 124 -16.93 2.89 7.88
C ALA A 124 -18.46 3.05 7.79
N ASP A 125 -19.06 3.80 8.71
CA ASP A 125 -20.51 4.06 8.71
C ASP A 125 -21.00 4.75 7.44
N LYS A 126 -20.19 5.65 6.86
CA LYS A 126 -20.51 6.35 5.61
C LYS A 126 -20.39 5.45 4.39
N LEU A 127 -19.43 4.54 4.39
CA LEU A 127 -19.09 3.69 3.25
C LEU A 127 -19.87 2.37 3.23
N LYS A 128 -20.62 2.05 4.28
CA LYS A 128 -21.38 0.79 4.38
C LYS A 128 -22.39 0.53 3.26
N GLU A 129 -22.92 1.59 2.64
CA GLU A 129 -23.89 1.48 1.53
C GLU A 129 -23.19 1.53 0.16
N ASP A 130 -21.88 1.78 0.13
CA ASP A 130 -21.10 1.75 -1.10
C ASP A 130 -20.88 0.29 -1.53
N PRO A 131 -21.23 -0.09 -2.78
CA PRO A 131 -21.10 -1.47 -3.24
C PRO A 131 -19.69 -2.05 -3.21
N PHE A 132 -18.65 -1.19 -3.19
CA PHE A 132 -17.26 -1.63 -3.10
C PHE A 132 -16.80 -1.82 -1.65
N TYR A 133 -17.18 -0.91 -0.74
CA TYR A 133 -16.70 -0.90 0.64
C TYR A 133 -17.63 -1.63 1.63
N GLY A 134 -18.91 -1.81 1.31
CA GLY A 134 -19.93 -2.37 2.20
C GLY A 134 -19.92 -3.90 2.37
N LEU A 135 -18.74 -4.52 2.31
CA LEU A 135 -18.55 -5.98 2.44
C LEU A 135 -18.85 -6.51 3.85
#